data_AF-A0A914ZAP0-F1
#
_entry.id   AF-A0A914ZAP0-F1
#
_cell.length_a   1.000
_cell.length_b   1.000
_cell.length_c   1.000
_cell.angle_alpha   90.00
_cell.angle_beta   90.00
_cell.angle_gamma   90.00
#
_symmetry.space_group_name_H-M   'P 1'
#
loop_
_entity.id
_entity.type
_entity.pdbx_description
1 polymer ?
#
loop_
_entity_poly.entity_id
_entity_poly.type
_entity_poly.pdbx_seq_one_letter_code
_entity_poly.pdbx_strand_id
1 'polypeptide(L)'
;MIILNTVMLLIELFCGFYTKSVTIIADSFHMISDILALIIALISLKISQRKANSKHTFGWVRAEVLGALVNGVFLLALCLSIFLESLERIYDTQEIEKPWIVLTVGIAGLIVNCIGLFLFHADDIYMI
;
A
#
# COMPACT_ATOMS: atom_id res chain seq x y z
N MET A 1 6.91 4.26 7.54
CA MET A 1 6.19 3.28 6.70
C MET A 1 6.67 3.20 5.27
N ILE A 2 6.83 4.31 4.52
CA ILE A 2 7.30 4.24 3.11
C ILE A 2 8.60 3.43 2.95
N ILE A 3 9.61 3.66 3.80
CA ILE A 3 10.88 2.91 3.74
C ILE A 3 10.65 1.42 4.02
N LEU A 4 9.83 1.10 5.01
CA LEU A 4 9.55 -0.28 5.43
C LEU A 4 8.83 -1.06 4.31
N ASN A 5 7.78 -0.48 3.71
CA ASN A 5 7.08 -1.08 2.58
C ASN A 5 7.98 -1.18 1.34
N THR A 6 8.86 -0.20 1.11
CA THR A 6 9.82 -0.25 0.00
C THR A 6 10.83 -1.39 0.17
N VAL A 7 11.33 -1.59 1.39
CA VAL A 7 12.23 -2.73 1.68
C VAL A 7 11.51 -4.06 1.50
N MET A 8 10.28 -4.19 2.01
CA MET A 8 9.47 -5.41 1.83
C MET A 8 9.18 -5.68 0.35
N LEU A 9 8.85 -4.65 -0.43
CA LEU A 9 8.64 -4.76 -1.88
C LEU A 9 9.84 -5.35 -2.57
N LEU A 10 11.05 -4.88 -2.24
CA LEU A 10 12.26 -5.43 -2.85
C LEU A 10 12.49 -6.89 -2.45
N ILE A 11 12.19 -7.24 -1.19
CA ILE A 11 12.30 -8.62 -0.68
C ILE A 11 11.30 -9.53 -1.41
N GLU A 12 10.04 -9.14 -1.50
CA GLU A 12 8.99 -9.92 -2.17
C GLU A 12 9.25 -10.04 -3.67
N LEU A 13 9.65 -8.96 -4.34
CA LEU A 13 9.96 -9.00 -5.77
C LEU A 13 11.11 -9.97 -6.06
N PHE A 14 12.18 -9.92 -5.25
CA PHE A 14 13.31 -10.85 -5.37
C PHE A 14 12.89 -12.29 -5.08
N CYS A 15 12.09 -12.50 -4.03
CA CYS A 15 11.62 -13.82 -3.65
C CYS A 15 10.63 -14.40 -4.67
N GLY A 16 9.77 -13.57 -5.26
CA GLY A 16 8.81 -13.92 -6.30
C GLY A 16 9.50 -14.39 -7.57
N PHE A 17 10.54 -13.68 -8.03
CA PHE A 17 11.37 -14.15 -9.15
C PHE A 17 12.13 -15.44 -8.81
N TYR A 18 12.68 -15.55 -7.60
CA TYR A 18 13.44 -16.73 -7.17
C TYR A 18 12.57 -17.99 -7.01
N THR A 19 11.34 -17.83 -6.54
CA THR A 19 10.36 -18.91 -6.36
C THR A 19 9.48 -19.14 -7.59
N LYS A 20 9.61 -18.29 -8.61
CA LYS A 20 8.71 -18.21 -9.79
C LYS A 20 7.23 -18.15 -9.39
N SER A 21 6.93 -17.58 -8.23
CA SER A 21 5.58 -17.54 -7.68
C SER A 21 4.87 -16.28 -8.16
N VAL A 22 3.86 -16.47 -9.02
CA VAL A 22 2.96 -15.40 -9.45
C VAL A 22 2.28 -14.73 -8.25
N THR A 23 2.04 -15.48 -7.17
CA THR A 23 1.41 -14.98 -5.93
C THR A 23 2.25 -13.93 -5.22
N ILE A 24 3.55 -14.19 -5.03
CA ILE A 24 4.42 -13.21 -4.35
C ILE A 24 4.59 -11.97 -5.24
N ILE A 25 4.66 -12.17 -6.55
CA ILE A 25 4.77 -11.07 -7.51
C ILE A 25 3.52 -10.19 -7.46
N ALA A 26 2.32 -10.79 -7.42
CA ALA A 26 1.06 -10.07 -7.26
C ALA A 26 1.00 -9.28 -5.95
N ASP A 27 1.45 -9.86 -4.83
CA ASP A 27 1.53 -9.18 -3.53
C ASP A 27 2.51 -7.98 -3.55
N SER A 28 3.63 -8.11 -4.26
CA SER A 28 4.57 -7.00 -4.48
C SER A 28 3.93 -5.82 -5.22
N PHE A 29 3.05 -6.11 -6.20
CA PHE A 29 2.30 -5.06 -6.92
C PHE A 29 1.29 -4.36 -6.02
N HIS A 30 0.66 -5.07 -5.09
CA HIS A 30 -0.19 -4.46 -4.07
C HIS A 30 0.61 -3.47 -3.22
N MET A 31 1.78 -3.86 -2.71
CA MET A 31 2.62 -2.95 -1.91
C MET A 31 3.13 -1.71 -2.67
N ILE A 32 3.31 -1.80 -3.99
CA ILE A 32 3.58 -0.61 -4.81
C ILE A 32 2.42 0.39 -4.68
N SER A 33 1.19 -0.10 -4.77
CA SER A 33 -0.02 0.71 -4.60
C SER A 33 -0.06 1.38 -3.23
N ASP A 34 0.29 0.66 -2.16
CA ASP A 34 0.36 1.22 -0.80
C ASP A 34 1.40 2.34 -0.67
N ILE A 35 2.56 2.18 -1.29
CA ILE A 35 3.60 3.22 -1.31
C ILE A 35 3.10 4.46 -2.05
N LEU A 36 2.44 4.29 -3.19
CA LEU A 36 1.86 5.39 -3.96
C LEU A 36 0.77 6.11 -3.16
N ALA A 37 -0.11 5.37 -2.50
CA ALA A 37 -1.12 5.88 -1.59
C ALA A 37 -0.50 6.78 -0.50
N LEU A 38 0.54 6.28 0.18
CA LEU A 38 1.26 7.04 1.21
C LEU A 38 1.93 8.30 0.65
N ILE A 39 2.52 8.23 -0.55
CA ILE A 39 3.14 9.40 -1.20
C ILE A 39 2.07 10.45 -1.55
N ILE A 40 0.94 10.05 -2.12
CA ILE A 40 -0.17 10.95 -2.44
C ILE A 40 -0.71 11.61 -1.16
N ALA A 41 -0.90 10.84 -0.09
CA ALA A 41 -1.32 11.37 1.20
C ALA A 41 -0.33 12.39 1.77
N LEU A 42 0.98 12.11 1.73
CA LEU A 42 2.02 13.05 2.19
C LEU A 42 2.06 14.34 1.35
N ILE A 43 1.96 14.23 0.02
CA ILE A 43 1.92 15.39 -0.88
C ILE A 43 0.68 16.22 -0.60
N SER A 44 -0.47 15.57 -0.47
CA SER A 44 -1.76 16.19 -0.18
C SER A 44 -1.74 16.95 1.15
N LEU A 45 -1.20 16.34 2.21
CA LEU A 45 -0.99 16.98 3.51
C LEU A 45 -0.07 18.19 3.41
N LYS A 46 1.07 18.06 2.72
CA LYS A 46 2.04 19.15 2.53
C LYS A 46 1.46 20.32 1.72
N ILE A 47 0.57 20.03 0.77
CA ILE A 47 -0.14 21.05 0.00
C ILE A 47 -1.23 21.72 0.86
N SER A 48 -1.98 20.94 1.65
CA SER A 48 -3.03 21.43 2.57
C SER A 48 -2.48 22.47 3.55
N GLN A 49 -1.26 22.27 4.05
CA GLN A 49 -0.58 23.18 4.98
C GLN A 49 -0.07 24.50 4.35
N ARG A 50 -0.17 24.69 3.02
CA ARG A 50 0.27 25.95 2.39
C ARG A 50 -0.74 27.08 2.63
N LYS A 51 -0.25 28.22 3.13
CA LYS A 51 -1.03 29.44 3.35
C LYS A 51 -1.73 29.92 2.06
N ALA A 52 -2.89 30.57 2.23
CA ALA A 52 -3.66 31.16 1.14
C ALA A 52 -2.82 32.14 0.31
N ASN A 53 -2.98 32.10 -1.02
CA ASN A 53 -2.31 32.99 -1.96
C ASN A 53 -3.39 33.76 -2.77
N SER A 54 -3.03 34.84 -3.45
CA SER A 54 -3.97 35.74 -4.16
C SER A 54 -4.88 35.07 -5.21
N LYS A 55 -4.56 33.85 -5.66
CA LYS A 55 -5.40 33.02 -6.56
C LYS A 55 -6.35 32.05 -5.84
N HIS A 56 -6.12 31.76 -4.55
CA HIS A 56 -6.90 30.80 -3.76
C HIS A 56 -7.28 31.38 -2.40
N THR A 57 -8.40 32.11 -2.37
CA THR A 57 -8.91 32.86 -1.22
C THR A 57 -9.25 31.99 0.00
N PHE A 58 -9.58 30.71 -0.21
CA PHE A 58 -9.89 29.74 0.86
C PHE A 58 -8.68 28.85 1.26
N GLY A 59 -7.49 29.06 0.69
CA GLY A 59 -6.33 28.20 0.91
C GLY A 59 -6.43 26.82 0.24
N TRP A 60 -5.53 25.91 0.62
CA TRP A 60 -5.39 24.58 0.00
C TRP A 60 -6.06 23.44 0.79
N VAL A 61 -6.93 23.75 1.75
CA VAL A 61 -7.57 22.77 2.65
C VAL A 61 -8.34 21.68 1.88
N ARG A 62 -8.93 22.01 0.72
CA ARG A 62 -9.63 21.03 -0.14
C ARG A 62 -8.70 20.01 -0.83
N ALA A 63 -7.40 20.29 -0.91
CA ALA A 63 -6.43 19.38 -1.50
C ALA A 63 -6.28 18.08 -0.68
N GLU A 64 -6.52 18.17 0.63
CA GLU A 64 -6.54 17.01 1.55
C GLU A 64 -7.66 16.03 1.22
N VAL A 65 -8.88 16.55 1.09
CA VAL A 65 -10.07 15.76 0.71
C VAL A 65 -9.88 15.15 -0.68
N LEU A 66 -9.30 15.89 -1.63
CA LEU A 66 -9.02 15.37 -2.96
C LEU A 66 -7.97 14.24 -2.92
N GLY A 67 -6.92 14.38 -2.13
CA GLY A 67 -5.91 13.34 -1.93
C GLY A 67 -6.49 12.08 -1.29
N ALA A 68 -7.33 12.25 -0.26
CA ALA A 68 -8.05 11.14 0.37
C ALA A 68 -9.01 10.43 -0.60
N LEU A 69 -9.72 11.19 -1.44
CA LEU A 69 -10.60 10.63 -2.48
C LEU A 69 -9.82 9.80 -3.50
N VAL A 70 -8.71 10.34 -4.01
CA VAL A 70 -7.83 9.64 -4.95
C VAL A 70 -7.33 8.34 -4.33
N ASN A 71 -6.85 8.41 -3.08
CA ASN A 71 -6.40 7.22 -2.36
C ASN A 71 -7.53 6.18 -2.20
N GLY A 72 -8.73 6.62 -1.83
CA GLY A 72 -9.90 5.74 -1.69
C GLY A 72 -10.29 5.05 -3.00
N VAL A 73 -10.23 5.75 -4.13
CA VAL A 73 -10.50 5.17 -5.46
C VAL A 73 -9.43 4.13 -5.83
N PHE A 74 -8.15 4.41 -5.59
CA PHE A 74 -7.08 3.44 -5.83
C PHE A 74 -7.22 2.20 -4.95
N LEU A 75 -7.55 2.37 -3.67
CA LEU A 75 -7.76 1.25 -2.75
C LEU A 75 -8.94 0.37 -3.20
N LEU A 76 -10.03 0.99 -3.65
CA LEU A 76 -11.20 0.27 -4.17
C LEU A 76 -10.86 -0.51 -5.45
N ALA A 77 -10.10 0.10 -6.37
CA ALA A 77 -9.63 -0.57 -7.58
C ALA A 77 -8.70 -1.76 -7.26
N LEU A 78 -7.79 -1.60 -6.30
CA LEU A 78 -6.87 -2.63 -5.84
C LEU A 78 -7.62 -3.82 -5.21
N CYS A 79 -8.60 -3.53 -4.35
CA CYS A 79 -9.45 -4.53 -3.72
C CYS A 79 -10.23 -5.35 -4.78
N LEU A 80 -10.82 -4.68 -5.77
CA LEU A 80 -11.49 -5.35 -6.89
C LEU A 80 -10.52 -6.21 -7.71
N SER A 81 -9.30 -5.74 -7.95
CA SER A 81 -8.28 -6.50 -8.68
C SER A 81 -7.92 -7.80 -7.97
N ILE A 82 -7.58 -7.74 -6.68
CA ILE A 82 -7.26 -8.92 -5.87
C ILE A 82 -8.44 -9.88 -5.79
N PHE A 83 -9.66 -9.35 -5.67
CA PHE A 83 -10.88 -10.15 -5.62
C PHE A 83 -11.06 -10.96 -6.91
N LEU A 84 -10.91 -10.33 -8.08
CA LEU A 84 -11.02 -11.00 -9.38
C LEU A 84 -9.91 -12.05 -9.57
N GLU A 85 -8.67 -11.71 -9.22
CA GLU A 85 -7.52 -12.63 -9.30
C GLU A 85 -7.69 -13.85 -8.37
N SER A 86 -8.24 -13.63 -7.18
CA SER A 86 -8.57 -14.70 -6.23
C SER A 86 -9.65 -15.63 -6.77
N LEU A 87 -10.66 -15.10 -7.48
CA LEU A 87 -11.70 -15.90 -8.12
C LEU A 87 -11.12 -16.76 -9.26
N GLU A 88 -10.26 -16.18 -10.12
CA GLU A 88 -9.60 -16.90 -11.20
C GLU A 88 -8.78 -18.08 -10.65
N ARG A 89 -8.08 -17.86 -9.54
CA ARG A 89 -7.22 -18.87 -8.91
C ARG A 89 -7.97 -20.05 -8.26
N ILE A 90 -9.23 -19.86 -7.89
CA ILE A 90 -10.08 -20.98 -7.42
C ILE A 90 -10.37 -21.94 -8.58
N TYR A 91 -10.50 -21.42 -9.80
CA TYR A 91 -10.77 -22.23 -10.99
C TYR A 91 -9.49 -22.81 -11.61
N ASP A 92 -8.41 -22.02 -11.67
CA ASP A 92 -7.12 -22.47 -12.21
C ASP A 92 -6.07 -22.59 -11.10
N THR A 93 -5.90 -23.81 -10.60
CA THR A 93 -5.01 -24.09 -9.46
C THR A 93 -3.56 -24.12 -9.93
N GLN A 94 -2.89 -22.97 -9.88
CA GLN A 94 -1.44 -22.91 -10.14
C GLN A 94 -0.67 -23.55 -8.98
N GLU A 95 0.08 -24.62 -9.28
CA GLU A 95 0.99 -25.25 -8.31
C GLU A 95 2.09 -24.27 -7.89
N ILE A 96 2.24 -24.09 -6.58
CA ILE A 96 3.31 -23.26 -6.00
C ILE A 96 4.53 -24.16 -5.81
N GLU A 97 5.62 -23.91 -6.55
CA GLU A 97 6.85 -24.74 -6.48
C GLU A 97 7.45 -24.78 -5.06
N LYS A 98 7.35 -23.70 -4.27
CA LYS A 98 8.00 -23.55 -2.95
C LYS A 98 7.07 -22.89 -1.92
N PRO A 99 6.01 -23.57 -1.44
CA PRO A 99 4.97 -22.97 -0.59
C PRO A 99 5.50 -22.45 0.75
N TRP A 100 6.52 -23.09 1.32
CA TRP A 100 7.13 -22.64 2.59
C TRP A 100 7.76 -21.26 2.50
N ILE A 101 8.40 -20.93 1.37
CA ILE A 101 9.03 -19.62 1.16
C ILE A 101 7.94 -18.54 1.05
N VAL A 102 6.90 -18.82 0.25
CA VAL A 102 5.73 -17.94 0.11
C VAL A 102 5.10 -17.63 1.47
N LEU A 103 4.90 -18.66 2.30
CA LEU A 103 4.33 -18.51 3.63
C LEU A 103 5.22 -17.64 4.53
N THR A 104 6.53 -17.88 4.56
CA THR A 104 7.45 -17.08 5.41
C THR A 104 7.50 -15.62 5.01
N VAL A 105 7.49 -15.34 3.70
CA VAL A 105 7.51 -13.96 3.18
C VAL A 105 6.18 -13.26 3.47
N GLY A 106 5.04 -13.93 3.26
CA GLY A 106 3.72 -13.39 3.59
C GLY A 106 3.56 -13.09 5.09
N ILE A 107 4.08 -13.95 5.97
CA ILE A 107 4.10 -13.67 7.42
C ILE A 107 4.97 -12.45 7.74
N ALA A 108 6.13 -12.30 7.10
CA ALA A 108 6.99 -11.14 7.28
C ALA A 108 6.30 -9.84 6.81
N GLY A 109 5.63 -9.87 5.65
CA GLY A 109 4.83 -8.74 5.14
C GLY A 109 3.66 -8.37 6.06
N LEU A 110 2.98 -9.36 6.64
CA LEU A 110 1.94 -9.14 7.64
C LEU A 110 2.50 -8.44 8.89
N ILE A 111 3.63 -8.91 9.42
CA ILE A 111 4.29 -8.30 10.59
C ILE A 111 4.63 -6.83 10.30
N VAL A 112 5.18 -6.55 9.12
CA VAL A 112 5.50 -5.18 8.70
C VAL A 112 4.25 -4.30 8.66
N ASN A 113 3.14 -4.78 8.11
CA ASN A 113 1.87 -4.05 8.11
C ASN A 113 1.31 -3.84 9.52
N CYS A 114 1.45 -4.82 10.43
CA CYS A 114 1.06 -4.65 11.83
C CYS A 114 1.89 -3.57 12.52
N ILE A 115 3.22 -3.57 12.34
CA ILE A 115 4.09 -2.48 12.82
C ILE A 115 3.64 -1.14 12.22
N GLY A 116 3.27 -1.16 10.93
CA GLY A 116 2.47 -0.15 10.22
C GLY A 116 1.42 0.50 11.07
N LEU A 117 0.43 -0.32 11.40
CA LEU A 117 -0.77 0.07 12.11
C LEU A 117 -0.47 0.61 13.51
N PHE A 118 0.44 -0.01 14.26
CA PHE A 118 0.81 0.44 15.60
C PHE A 118 1.56 1.77 15.61
N LEU A 119 2.44 2.02 14.63
CA LEU A 119 3.15 3.30 14.56
C LEU A 119 2.19 4.47 14.33
N PHE A 120 1.26 4.33 13.38
CA PHE A 120 0.28 5.38 13.10
C PHE A 120 -0.72 5.59 14.25
N HIS A 121 -1.12 4.52 14.95
CA HIS A 121 -1.96 4.65 16.15
C HIS A 121 -1.25 5.37 17.30
N ALA A 122 0.08 5.25 17.41
CA ALA A 122 0.84 5.93 18.45
C ALA A 122 0.88 7.45 18.23
N ASP A 123 0.98 7.90 16.98
CA ASP A 123 1.05 9.34 16.65
C ASP A 123 -0.29 10.07 16.85
N ASP A 124 -1.44 9.42 16.61
CA ASP A 124 -2.76 10.01 16.89
C ASP A 124 -3.01 10.29 18.38
N ILE A 125 -2.36 9.53 19.29
CA ILE A 125 -2.51 9.70 20.75
C ILE A 125 -1.70 10.91 21.26
N TYR A 126 -0.62 11.30 20.60
CA TYR A 126 0.20 12.46 21.00
C TYR A 126 -0.26 13.80 20.37
N MET A 127 -1.25 13.78 19.47
CA MET A 127 -1.75 14.98 18.78
C MET A 127 -3.12 15.49 19.27
N ILE A 128 -3.64 14.95 20.39
CA ILE A 128 -4.81 15.45 21.15
C ILE A 128 -4.31 16.04 22.47
#